data_AF-A0A534HUG9-F1
#
_entry.id   AF-A0A534HUG9-F1
#
_cell.length_a   1.000
_cell.length_b   1.000
_cell.length_c   1.000
_cell.angle_alpha   90.00
_cell.angle_beta   90.00
_cell.angle_gamma   90.00
#
_symmetry.space_group_name_H-M   'P 1'
#
loop_
_entity.id
_entity.type
_entity.pdbx_description
1 polymer ?
#
loop_
_entity_poly.entity_id
_entity_poly.type
_entity_poly.pdbx_seq_one_letter_code
_entity_poly.pdbx_strand_id
1 'polypeptide(L)'
;MVAIENVLLAAVSVFALALTVIAVLAFRRTRDAHLIFLAIAFGVFFLKGLLLTLFFFMNTIGLGGFFLLSGFLDLAVLALFYGFTLRR
;
A
#
# COMPACT_ATOMS: atom_id res chain seq x y z
N MET A 1 18.60 17.30 -1.11
CA MET A 1 18.27 16.04 -0.41
C MET A 1 16.77 15.76 -0.44
N VAL A 2 15.92 16.70 -0.02
CA VAL A 2 14.43 16.58 -0.02
C VAL A 2 13.81 16.18 -1.38
N ALA A 3 14.31 16.70 -2.50
CA ALA A 3 13.75 16.39 -3.82
C ALA A 3 13.93 14.91 -4.23
N ILE A 4 15.05 14.30 -3.86
CA ILE A 4 15.34 12.90 -4.20
C ILE A 4 14.46 11.95 -3.37
N GLU A 5 14.27 12.24 -2.08
CA GLU A 5 13.37 11.48 -1.20
C GLU A 5 11.93 11.53 -1.69
N ASN A 6 11.44 12.72 -2.07
CA ASN A 6 10.09 12.89 -2.58
C ASN A 6 9.87 12.15 -3.91
N VAL A 7 10.87 12.14 -4.80
CA VAL A 7 10.82 11.39 -6.06
C VAL A 7 10.82 9.88 -5.79
N LEU A 8 11.61 9.40 -4.83
CA LEU A 8 11.62 7.99 -4.43
C LEU A 8 10.27 7.57 -3.82
N LEU A 9 9.71 8.37 -2.91
CA LEU A 9 8.40 8.11 -2.32
C LEU A 9 7.29 8.08 -3.38
N ALA A 10 7.32 9.02 -4.32
CA ALA A 10 6.40 9.03 -5.46
C ALA A 10 6.58 7.78 -6.33
N ALA A 11 7.82 7.40 -6.65
CA ALA A 11 8.11 6.20 -7.45
C ALA A 11 7.58 4.93 -6.78
N VAL A 12 7.74 4.79 -5.46
CA VAL A 12 7.20 3.65 -4.69
C VAL A 12 5.67 3.61 -4.76
N SER A 13 4.99 4.76 -4.69
CA SER A 13 3.53 4.81 -4.82
C SER A 13 3.04 4.44 -6.23
N VAL A 14 3.73 4.87 -7.28
CA VAL A 14 3.43 4.51 -8.67
C VAL A 14 3.66 3.01 -8.89
N PHE A 15 4.74 2.47 -8.32
CA PHE A 15 5.03 1.03 -8.38
C PHE A 15 3.94 0.20 -7.67
N ALA A 16 3.45 0.68 -6.51
CA ALA A 16 2.34 0.07 -5.79
C ALA A 16 1.05 0.05 -6.62
N LEU A 17 0.74 1.15 -7.30
CA LEU A 17 -0.40 1.23 -8.22
C LEU A 17 -0.25 0.21 -9.36
N ALA A 18 0.93 0.17 -10.00
CA ALA A 18 1.20 -0.77 -11.07
C ALA A 18 1.04 -2.24 -10.61
N LEU A 19 1.59 -2.58 -9.44
CA LEU A 19 1.42 -3.91 -8.85
C LEU A 19 -0.04 -4.23 -8.51
N THR A 20 -0.81 -3.25 -8.05
CA THR A 20 -2.25 -3.40 -7.81
C THR A 20 -3.00 -3.73 -9.11
N VAL A 21 -2.71 -2.99 -10.19
CA VAL A 21 -3.31 -3.21 -11.51
C VAL A 21 -2.92 -4.57 -12.07
N ILE A 22 -1.65 -4.96 -11.95
CA ILE A 22 -1.16 -6.28 -12.37
C ILE A 22 -1.84 -7.39 -11.57
N ALA A 23 -1.99 -7.24 -10.25
CA ALA A 23 -2.66 -8.21 -9.40
C ALA A 23 -4.16 -8.36 -9.74
N VAL A 24 -4.86 -7.25 -10.02
CA VAL A 24 -6.27 -7.26 -10.46
C VAL A 24 -6.41 -7.92 -11.84
N LEU A 25 -5.51 -7.62 -12.79
CA LEU A 25 -5.47 -8.27 -14.10
C LEU A 25 -5.19 -9.76 -14.00
N ALA A 26 -4.23 -10.15 -13.16
CA ALA A 26 -3.92 -11.55 -12.88
C ALA A 26 -5.13 -12.28 -12.29
N PHE A 27 -5.83 -11.67 -11.32
CA PHE A 27 -7.05 -12.21 -10.74
C PHE A 27 -8.15 -12.44 -11.79
N ARG A 28 -8.42 -11.46 -12.67
CA ARG A 28 -9.41 -11.63 -13.75
C ARG A 28 -9.06 -12.81 -14.67
N ARG A 29 -7.78 -13.09 -14.87
CA ARG A 29 -7.31 -14.13 -15.79
C ARG A 29 -7.31 -15.54 -15.20
N THR A 30 -7.05 -15.68 -13.89
CA THR A 30 -6.92 -17.00 -13.24
C THR A 30 -8.09 -17.36 -12.33
N ARG A 31 -8.94 -16.40 -11.93
CA ARG A 31 -10.06 -16.58 -10.98
C ARG A 31 -9.65 -17.20 -9.63
N ASP A 32 -8.37 -17.17 -9.32
CA ASP A 32 -7.85 -17.76 -8.09
C ASP A 32 -8.07 -16.77 -6.93
N ALA A 33 -8.80 -17.20 -5.90
CA ALA A 33 -9.15 -16.35 -4.76
C ALA A 33 -7.90 -15.79 -4.04
N HIS A 34 -6.75 -16.47 -4.18
CA HIS A 34 -5.46 -16.03 -3.67
C HIS A 34 -4.98 -14.68 -4.24
N LEU A 35 -5.28 -14.40 -5.51
CA LEU A 35 -4.85 -13.16 -6.15
C LEU A 35 -5.66 -11.94 -5.69
N ILE A 36 -6.84 -12.15 -5.11
CA ILE A 36 -7.63 -11.08 -4.48
C ILE A 36 -6.89 -10.54 -3.26
N PHE A 37 -6.34 -11.42 -2.40
CA PHE A 37 -5.60 -10.98 -1.22
C PHE A 37 -4.37 -10.18 -1.59
N LEU A 38 -3.67 -10.59 -2.65
CA LEU A 38 -2.51 -9.86 -3.17
C LEU A 38 -2.92 -8.49 -3.75
N ALA A 39 -4.03 -8.44 -4.51
CA ALA A 39 -4.58 -7.20 -5.03
C ALA A 39 -5.01 -6.24 -3.90
N ILE A 40 -5.64 -6.75 -2.84
CA ILE A 40 -6.01 -5.96 -1.65
C ILE A 40 -4.76 -5.47 -0.93
N ALA A 41 -3.73 -6.31 -0.74
CA ALA A 41 -2.51 -5.91 -0.07
C ALA A 41 -1.79 -4.76 -0.80
N PHE A 42 -1.63 -4.87 -2.12
CA PHE A 42 -1.05 -3.79 -2.93
C PHE A 42 -1.94 -2.56 -2.98
N GLY A 43 -3.27 -2.74 -3.03
CA GLY A 43 -4.23 -1.64 -2.98
C GLY A 43 -4.14 -0.86 -1.67
N VAL A 44 -4.07 -1.54 -0.51
CA VAL A 44 -3.89 -0.91 0.81
C VAL A 44 -2.55 -0.19 0.88
N PHE A 45 -1.49 -0.76 0.32
CA PHE A 45 -0.17 -0.12 0.27
C PHE A 45 -0.18 1.16 -0.61
N PHE A 46 -0.89 1.14 -1.74
CA PHE A 46 -1.11 2.34 -2.55
C PHE A 46 -1.95 3.40 -1.81
N LEU A 47 -3.05 2.97 -1.16
CA LEU A 47 -3.92 3.87 -0.39
C LEU A 47 -3.14 4.53 0.76
N LYS A 48 -2.26 3.78 1.43
CA LYS A 48 -1.34 4.30 2.44
C LYS A 48 -0.51 5.46 1.90
N GLY A 49 0.13 5.26 0.74
CA GLY A 49 0.93 6.30 0.08
C GLY A 49 0.13 7.56 -0.23
N LEU A 50 -1.09 7.38 -0.77
CA LEU A 50 -2.00 8.49 -1.06
C LEU A 50 -2.42 9.24 0.21
N LEU A 51 -2.87 8.53 1.24
CA LEU A 51 -3.33 9.12 2.50
C LEU A 51 -2.21 9.87 3.20
N LEU A 52 -1.01 9.29 3.31
CA LEU A 52 0.14 9.95 3.93
C LEU A 52 0.51 11.22 3.16
N THR A 53 0.52 11.18 1.84
CA THR A 53 0.78 12.38 1.02
C THR A 53 -0.28 13.45 1.28
N LEU A 54 -1.56 13.06 1.27
CA LEU A 54 -2.67 14.00 1.46
C LEU A 54 -2.68 14.63 2.85
N PHE A 55 -2.45 13.83 3.91
CA PHE A 55 -2.34 14.32 5.28
C PHE A 55 -1.11 15.20 5.52
N PHE A 56 0.00 14.93 4.82
CA PHE A 56 1.18 15.77 4.88
C PHE A 56 0.91 17.15 4.28
N PHE A 57 0.22 17.21 3.13
CA PHE A 57 -0.15 18.48 2.49
C PHE A 57 -1.24 19.25 3.24
N MET A 58 -2.20 18.57 3.85
CA MET A 58 -3.28 19.22 4.62
C MET A 58 -2.86 19.61 6.05
N ASN A 59 -1.62 19.27 6.46
CA ASN A 59 -1.04 19.54 7.79
C ASN A 59 -2.00 19.17 8.94
N THR A 60 -2.85 18.17 8.72
CA THR A 60 -4.00 17.87 9.59
C THR A 60 -3.61 16.95 10.74
N ILE A 61 -2.48 16.24 10.62
CA ILE A 61 -2.03 15.26 11.59
C ILE A 61 -0.60 15.58 12.02
N GLY A 62 -0.37 15.72 13.34
CA GLY A 62 0.98 15.84 13.89
C GLY A 62 1.85 14.60 13.63
N LEU A 63 3.17 14.74 13.74
CA LEU A 63 4.16 13.69 13.44
C LEU A 63 3.87 12.34 14.12
N GLY A 64 3.38 12.35 15.37
CA GLY A 64 3.00 11.13 16.10
C GLY A 64 1.79 10.40 15.51
N GLY A 65 0.78 11.13 15.05
CA GLY A 65 -0.38 10.53 14.37
C GLY A 65 -0.02 9.98 12.98
N PHE A 66 0.92 10.64 12.30
CA PHE A 66 1.45 10.16 11.01
C PHE A 66 2.19 8.82 11.18
N PHE A 67 2.99 8.70 12.24
CA PHE A 67 3.70 7.45 12.57
C PHE A 67 2.74 6.31 12.92
N LEU A 68 1.72 6.58 13.76
CA LEU A 68 0.69 5.60 14.12
C LEU A 68 -0.12 5.12 12.90
N LEU A 69 -0.53 6.05 12.04
CA LEU A 69 -1.28 5.73 10.82
C LEU A 69 -0.43 4.87 9.87
N SER A 70 0.84 5.27 9.66
CA SER A 70 1.79 4.51 8.84
C SER A 70 2.00 3.09 9.37
N GLY A 71 2.28 2.96 10.67
CA GLY A 71 2.54 1.66 11.31
C GLY A 71 1.31 0.74 11.31
N PHE A 72 0.11 1.29 11.51
CA PHE A 72 -1.13 0.53 11.41
C PHE A 72 -1.36 -0.02 9.99
N LEU A 73 -1.12 0.80 8.97
CA LEU A 73 -1.22 0.36 7.57
C LEU A 73 -0.17 -0.71 7.22
N ASP A 74 1.05 -0.62 7.77
CA ASP A 74 2.06 -1.68 7.59
C ASP A 74 1.64 -2.99 8.26
N LEU A 75 1.11 -2.92 9.49
CA LEU A 75 0.56 -4.09 10.18
C LEU A 75 -0.61 -4.72 9.41
N ALA A 76 -1.47 -3.90 8.81
CA ALA A 76 -2.57 -4.38 7.98
C ALA A 76 -2.04 -5.11 6.72
N VAL A 77 -1.04 -4.55 6.05
CA VAL A 77 -0.39 -5.19 4.89
C VAL A 77 0.28 -6.50 5.31
N LEU A 78 1.02 -6.52 6.42
CA LEU A 78 1.63 -7.72 6.97
C LEU A 78 0.60 -8.79 7.35
N ALA A 79 -0.52 -8.41 7.96
CA ALA A 79 -1.60 -9.34 8.29
C ALA A 79 -2.25 -9.94 7.03
N LEU A 80 -2.42 -9.14 5.98
CA LEU A 80 -2.87 -9.59 4.66
C LEU A 80 -1.89 -10.60 4.03
N PHE A 81 -0.59 -10.32 4.09
CA PHE A 81 0.44 -11.25 3.64
C PHE A 81 0.51 -12.52 4.49
N TYR A 82 0.40 -12.41 5.82
CA TYR A 82 0.40 -13.56 6.72
C TYR A 82 -0.83 -14.46 6.52
N GLY A 83 -2.00 -13.86 6.32
CA GLY A 83 -3.22 -14.59 5.96
C GLY A 83 -3.10 -15.32 4.62
N PHE A 84 -2.34 -14.76 3.67
CA PHE A 84 -1.98 -15.45 2.43
C PHE A 84 -1.06 -16.66 2.68
N THR A 85 -0.05 -16.53 3.56
CA THR A 85 0.87 -17.65 3.84
C THR A 85 0.23 -18.78 4.64
N LEU A 86 -0.72 -18.48 5.55
CA LEU A 86 -1.34 -19.50 6.41
C LEU A 86 -2.39 -20.38 5.73
N ARG A 87 -2.94 -19.95 4.58
CA ARG A 87 -3.94 -20.71 3.82
C ARG A 87 -3.34 -21.72 2.83
N ARG A 88 -2.01 -21.90 2.87
CA ARG A 88 -1.25 -22.85 2.07
C ARG A 88 -1.11 -24.19 2.78
#